data_AF-A0A0F9MLM5-F1
#
_entry.id   AF-A0A0F9MLM5-F1
#
_cell.length_a   1.000
_cell.length_b   1.000
_cell.length_c   1.000
_cell.angle_alpha   90.00
_cell.angle_beta   90.00
_cell.angle_gamma   90.00
#
_symmetry.space_group_name_H-M   'P 1'
#
loop_
_entity.id
_entity.type
_entity.pdbx_description
1 polymer ?
#
loop_
_entity_poly.entity_id
_entity_poly.type
_entity_poly.pdbx_seq_one_letter_code
_entity_poly.pdbx_strand_id
1 'polypeptide(L)'
;YPQRVATLACINIPHPMAIVEVMATNAADKQRQGFSYFSNFRKEGNELINFESALKRMELPVEETDPYREALSSEEALRAVFHWYRAINIPSIKPVVMPTLYIWPRKAGNVSQEAAEANAHYVEAPYRFEILEVARNFALQMEPEKITSLLLEHLAEHAQ
;
A
#
# COMPACT_ATOMS: atom_id res chain seq x y z
N TYR A 1 -11.93 -1.62 18.89
CA TYR A 1 -11.37 -2.48 19.95
C TYR A 1 -9.91 -2.81 19.66
N PRO A 2 -8.96 -1.85 19.76
CA PRO A 2 -7.53 -2.08 19.50
C PRO A 2 -6.94 -3.23 20.33
N GLN A 3 -7.42 -3.40 21.56
CA GLN A 3 -7.01 -4.45 22.49
C GLN A 3 -7.34 -5.89 22.03
N ARG A 4 -8.10 -6.06 20.94
CA ARG A 4 -8.40 -7.37 20.35
C ARG A 4 -7.44 -7.77 19.23
N VAL A 5 -6.48 -6.91 18.92
CA VAL A 5 -5.47 -7.13 17.89
C VAL A 5 -4.14 -7.38 18.59
N ALA A 6 -3.57 -8.57 18.43
CA ALA A 6 -2.29 -8.92 19.05
C ALA A 6 -1.12 -8.16 18.41
N THR A 7 -1.10 -8.08 17.07
CA THR A 7 -0.04 -7.44 16.30
C THR A 7 -0.55 -6.98 14.93
N LEU A 8 0.17 -6.07 14.27
CA LEU A 8 -0.16 -5.52 12.95
C LEU A 8 1.01 -5.67 11.96
N ALA A 9 0.73 -6.18 10.77
CA ALA A 9 1.66 -6.09 9.63
C ALA A 9 1.03 -5.26 8.50
N CYS A 10 1.72 -4.22 8.06
CA CYS A 10 1.30 -3.35 6.96
C CYS A 10 2.30 -3.44 5.81
N ILE A 11 1.80 -3.53 4.59
CA ILE A 11 2.63 -3.57 3.38
C ILE A 11 2.30 -2.34 2.54
N ASN A 12 3.34 -1.64 2.07
CA ASN A 12 3.32 -0.51 1.13
C ASN A 12 2.78 0.81 1.65
N ILE A 13 1.58 0.83 2.24
CA ILE A 13 0.95 2.09 2.66
C ILE A 13 1.22 2.36 4.14
N PRO A 14 1.85 3.50 4.50
CA PRO A 14 2.08 3.86 5.90
C PRO A 14 0.79 4.37 6.55
N HIS A 15 0.86 4.65 7.83
CA HIS A 15 -0.17 5.33 8.58
C HIS A 15 -0.61 6.62 7.86
N PRO A 16 -1.93 6.88 7.70
CA PRO A 16 -2.43 8.04 6.96
C PRO A 16 -1.86 9.38 7.45
N MET A 17 -1.64 9.52 8.76
CA MET A 17 -1.09 10.75 9.32
C MET A 17 0.40 10.96 8.99
N ALA A 18 1.16 9.91 8.65
CA ALA A 18 2.54 10.05 8.14
C ALA A 18 2.55 10.71 6.76
N ILE A 19 1.58 10.36 5.91
CA ILE A 19 1.38 11.04 4.62
C ILE A 19 0.98 12.50 4.85
N VAL A 20 0.05 12.77 5.77
CA VAL A 20 -0.39 14.15 6.09
C VAL A 20 0.77 14.99 6.62
N GLU A 21 1.59 14.46 7.50
CA GLU A 21 2.79 15.12 8.02
C GLU A 21 3.74 15.50 6.88
N VAL A 22 4.07 14.55 6.01
CA VAL A 22 4.98 14.81 4.88
C VAL A 22 4.42 15.82 3.89
N MET A 23 3.10 15.83 3.68
CA MET A 23 2.42 16.83 2.85
C MET A 23 2.58 18.27 3.39
N ALA A 24 2.93 18.46 4.67
CA ALA A 24 3.21 19.76 5.27
C ALA A 24 4.70 20.16 5.20
N THR A 25 5.56 19.34 4.57
CA THR A 25 7.00 19.58 4.46
C THR A 25 7.43 19.84 3.01
N ASN A 26 8.73 20.11 2.80
CA ASN A 26 9.31 20.24 1.46
C ASN A 26 9.29 18.94 0.64
N ALA A 27 9.01 17.78 1.24
CA ALA A 27 8.89 16.50 0.53
C ALA A 27 7.48 16.24 -0.05
N ALA A 28 6.53 17.18 0.15
CA ALA A 28 5.15 17.04 -0.29
C ALA A 28 5.01 16.74 -1.80
N ASP A 29 5.84 17.33 -2.66
CA ASP A 29 5.74 17.15 -4.10
C ASP A 29 6.03 15.71 -4.55
N LYS A 30 7.01 15.04 -3.92
CA LYS A 30 7.28 13.62 -4.18
C LYS A 30 6.07 12.76 -3.83
N GLN A 31 5.46 13.01 -2.68
CA GLN A 31 4.28 12.26 -2.26
C GLN A 31 3.04 12.56 -3.13
N ARG A 32 2.85 13.83 -3.54
CA ARG A 32 1.80 14.22 -4.50
C ARG A 32 1.97 13.51 -5.84
N GLN A 33 3.20 13.44 -6.35
CA GLN A 33 3.51 12.72 -7.58
C GLN A 33 3.18 11.23 -7.44
N GLY A 34 3.57 10.60 -6.33
CA GLY A 34 3.28 9.19 -6.07
C GLY A 34 1.78 8.88 -6.03
N PHE A 35 0.94 9.82 -5.61
CA PHE A 35 -0.53 9.68 -5.57
C PHE A 35 -1.26 10.33 -6.75
N SER A 36 -0.55 10.83 -7.77
CA SER A 36 -1.15 11.52 -8.91
C SER A 36 -2.20 10.68 -9.66
N TYR A 37 -2.05 9.35 -9.67
CA TYR A 37 -2.96 8.42 -10.33
C TYR A 37 -4.39 8.45 -9.76
N PHE A 38 -4.58 8.83 -8.49
CA PHE A 38 -5.91 8.97 -7.88
C PHE A 38 -6.82 9.91 -8.67
N SER A 39 -6.25 10.97 -9.26
CA SER A 39 -7.02 11.95 -10.04
C SER A 39 -7.68 11.31 -11.28
N ASN A 40 -6.99 10.40 -11.96
CA ASN A 40 -7.51 9.70 -13.12
C ASN A 40 -8.42 8.54 -12.73
N PHE A 41 -8.08 7.82 -11.65
CA PHE A 41 -8.85 6.66 -11.20
C PHE A 41 -10.22 7.05 -10.63
N ARG A 42 -10.39 8.31 -10.23
CA ARG A 42 -11.69 8.86 -9.82
C ARG A 42 -12.64 9.16 -10.99
N LYS A 43 -12.13 9.37 -12.19
CA LYS A 43 -12.95 9.69 -13.37
C LYS A 43 -13.68 8.44 -13.87
N GLU A 44 -14.88 8.62 -14.39
CA GLU A 44 -15.63 7.58 -15.10
C GLU A 44 -15.20 7.51 -16.57
N GLY A 45 -15.37 6.34 -17.20
CA GLY A 45 -15.14 6.11 -18.63
C GLY A 45 -13.70 5.71 -19.00
N ASN A 46 -12.78 5.63 -18.04
CA ASN A 46 -11.37 5.26 -18.27
C ASN A 46 -10.94 4.00 -17.52
N GLU A 47 -11.88 3.26 -16.93
CA GLU A 47 -11.62 2.14 -16.02
C GLU A 47 -10.78 1.05 -16.69
N LEU A 48 -11.14 0.63 -17.91
CA LEU A 48 -10.38 -0.37 -18.65
C LEU A 48 -8.95 0.12 -18.94
N ILE A 49 -8.80 1.35 -19.44
CA ILE A 49 -7.48 1.94 -19.74
C ILE A 49 -6.60 2.02 -18.47
N ASN A 50 -7.19 2.46 -17.37
CA ASN A 50 -6.53 2.56 -16.07
C ASN A 50 -6.12 1.18 -15.55
N PHE A 51 -6.99 0.17 -15.70
CA PHE A 51 -6.72 -1.20 -15.31
C PHE A 51 -5.57 -1.82 -16.11
N GLU A 52 -5.60 -1.69 -17.45
CA GLU A 52 -4.52 -2.15 -18.32
C GLU A 52 -3.19 -1.47 -18.01
N SER A 53 -3.23 -0.15 -17.77
CA SER A 53 -2.05 0.61 -17.36
C SER A 53 -1.50 0.14 -16.02
N ALA A 54 -2.38 -0.18 -15.06
CA ALA A 54 -1.99 -0.72 -13.76
C ALA A 54 -1.32 -2.09 -13.91
N LEU A 55 -1.91 -3.02 -14.67
CA LEU A 55 -1.33 -4.35 -14.95
C LEU A 55 0.03 -4.23 -15.62
N LYS A 56 0.17 -3.37 -16.63
CA LYS A 56 1.45 -3.16 -17.31
C LYS A 56 2.54 -2.65 -16.36
N ARG A 57 2.19 -1.78 -15.40
CA ARG A 57 3.13 -1.27 -14.38
C ARG A 57 3.56 -2.32 -13.36
N MET A 58 2.83 -3.43 -13.24
CA MET A 58 3.19 -4.52 -12.34
C MET A 58 4.42 -5.27 -12.85
N GLU A 59 4.63 -5.29 -14.18
CA GLU A 59 5.71 -6.07 -14.83
C GLU A 59 5.72 -7.54 -14.40
N LEU A 60 4.54 -8.08 -14.09
CA LEU A 60 4.35 -9.49 -13.78
C LEU A 60 4.16 -10.32 -15.06
N PRO A 61 4.50 -11.62 -15.05
CA PRO A 61 4.16 -12.53 -16.13
C PRO A 61 2.66 -12.52 -16.45
N VAL A 62 2.30 -12.83 -17.68
CA VAL A 62 0.91 -12.80 -18.13
C VAL A 62 0.07 -13.76 -17.29
N GLU A 63 0.62 -14.91 -16.96
CA GLU A 63 0.01 -15.98 -16.15
C GLU A 63 -0.38 -15.50 -14.75
N GLU A 64 0.37 -14.55 -14.17
CA GLU A 64 0.04 -13.90 -12.89
C GLU A 64 -1.04 -12.82 -13.05
N THR A 65 -1.15 -12.21 -14.24
CA THR A 65 -2.13 -11.14 -14.49
C THR A 65 -3.46 -11.63 -15.05
N ASP A 66 -3.49 -12.79 -15.72
CA ASP A 66 -4.68 -13.38 -16.34
C ASP A 66 -5.85 -13.59 -15.36
N PRO A 67 -5.63 -14.08 -14.12
CA PRO A 67 -6.72 -14.22 -13.16
C PRO A 67 -7.41 -12.89 -12.83
N TYR A 68 -6.67 -11.76 -12.82
CA TYR A 68 -7.26 -10.45 -12.63
C TYR A 68 -8.10 -10.02 -13.83
N ARG A 69 -7.67 -10.36 -15.05
CA ARG A 69 -8.42 -10.06 -16.29
C ARG A 69 -9.71 -10.85 -16.36
N GLU A 70 -9.66 -12.12 -15.97
CA GLU A 70 -10.84 -12.98 -15.92
C GLU A 70 -11.85 -12.45 -14.88
N ALA A 71 -11.38 -12.20 -13.66
CA ALA A 71 -12.23 -11.70 -12.57
C ALA A 71 -12.81 -10.31 -12.83
N LEU A 72 -12.09 -9.44 -13.55
CA LEU A 72 -12.48 -8.06 -13.86
C LEU A 72 -12.82 -7.87 -15.34
N SER A 73 -13.35 -8.91 -15.99
CA SER A 73 -13.62 -8.96 -17.43
C SER A 73 -14.81 -8.11 -17.90
N SER A 74 -15.66 -7.62 -16.98
CA SER A 74 -16.82 -6.80 -17.31
C SER A 74 -16.64 -5.33 -16.92
N GLU A 75 -17.33 -4.45 -17.64
CA GLU A 75 -17.37 -3.01 -17.33
C GLU A 75 -17.91 -2.77 -15.91
N GLU A 76 -18.90 -3.54 -15.48
CA GLU A 76 -19.47 -3.42 -14.13
C GLU A 76 -18.44 -3.78 -13.05
N ALA A 77 -17.67 -4.87 -13.24
CA ALA A 77 -16.62 -5.28 -12.31
C ALA A 77 -15.51 -4.22 -12.21
N LEU A 78 -15.04 -3.71 -13.35
CA LEU A 78 -14.06 -2.62 -13.38
C LEU A 78 -14.59 -1.37 -12.68
N ARG A 79 -15.81 -0.95 -13.00
CA ARG A 79 -16.45 0.19 -12.34
C ARG A 79 -16.53 0.01 -10.82
N ALA A 80 -16.85 -1.19 -10.34
CA ALA A 80 -16.89 -1.49 -8.91
C ALA A 80 -15.52 -1.34 -8.24
N VAL A 81 -14.43 -1.78 -8.89
CA VAL A 81 -13.06 -1.56 -8.39
C VAL A 81 -12.75 -0.07 -8.30
N PHE A 82 -13.06 0.71 -9.34
CA PHE A 82 -12.77 2.14 -9.36
C PHE A 82 -13.66 2.99 -8.43
N HIS A 83 -14.83 2.48 -8.03
CA HIS A 83 -15.63 3.10 -6.96
C HIS A 83 -14.85 3.26 -5.65
N TRP A 84 -13.90 2.38 -5.34
CA TRP A 84 -13.04 2.53 -4.18
C TRP A 84 -12.26 3.87 -4.21
N TYR A 85 -11.67 4.23 -5.35
CA TYR A 85 -10.96 5.49 -5.52
C TYR A 85 -11.88 6.72 -5.46
N ARG A 86 -13.14 6.56 -5.88
CA ARG A 86 -14.17 7.60 -5.83
C ARG A 86 -14.68 7.84 -4.41
N ALA A 87 -14.76 6.79 -3.60
CA ALA A 87 -15.27 6.85 -2.24
C ALA A 87 -14.20 7.18 -1.18
N ILE A 88 -12.93 6.82 -1.43
CA ILE A 88 -11.89 6.94 -0.40
C ILE A 88 -11.59 8.39 -0.04
N ASN A 89 -11.60 8.65 1.26
CA ASN A 89 -11.07 9.84 1.90
C ASN A 89 -9.95 9.43 2.87
N ILE A 90 -8.96 10.31 3.08
CA ILE A 90 -7.87 10.05 4.02
C ILE A 90 -8.41 10.28 5.44
N PRO A 91 -8.52 9.24 6.28
CA PRO A 91 -9.05 9.40 7.62
C PRO A 91 -7.98 9.98 8.55
N SER A 92 -8.40 10.82 9.49
CA SER A 92 -7.57 11.13 10.66
C SER A 92 -7.79 10.03 11.69
N ILE A 93 -6.75 9.25 11.97
CA ILE A 93 -6.78 8.13 12.90
C ILE A 93 -5.68 8.27 13.94
N LYS A 94 -5.94 7.70 15.12
CA LYS A 94 -4.99 7.69 16.25
C LYS A 94 -3.79 6.79 15.95
N PRO A 95 -2.63 7.04 16.59
CA PRO A 95 -1.48 6.14 16.53
C PRO A 95 -1.84 4.68 16.85
N VAL A 96 -1.06 3.79 16.25
CA VAL A 96 -1.17 2.33 16.40
C VAL A 96 -0.53 1.92 17.73
N VAL A 97 -1.24 1.16 18.55
CA VAL A 97 -0.84 0.82 19.95
C VAL A 97 -0.48 -0.66 20.15
N MET A 98 -0.35 -1.42 19.06
CA MET A 98 0.07 -2.82 19.05
C MET A 98 1.41 -2.95 18.29
N PRO A 99 2.21 -4.00 18.57
CA PRO A 99 3.44 -4.25 17.83
C PRO A 99 3.16 -4.20 16.32
N THR A 100 4.05 -3.54 15.58
CA THR A 100 3.81 -3.23 14.16
C THR A 100 5.03 -3.52 13.31
N LEU A 101 4.84 -4.36 12.30
CA LEU A 101 5.75 -4.51 11.17
C LEU A 101 5.24 -3.68 10.00
N TYR A 102 6.07 -2.76 9.49
CA TYR A 102 5.80 -2.05 8.25
C TYR A 102 6.82 -2.45 7.19
N ILE A 103 6.34 -2.99 6.07
CA ILE A 103 7.16 -3.40 4.93
C ILE A 103 6.90 -2.44 3.77
N TRP A 104 7.91 -1.69 3.34
CA TRP A 104 7.80 -0.70 2.28
C TRP A 104 8.59 -1.09 1.01
N PRO A 105 7.91 -1.28 -0.13
CA PRO A 105 8.56 -1.47 -1.43
C PRO A 105 9.04 -0.14 -2.01
N ARG A 106 10.36 0.09 -1.96
CA ARG A 106 10.98 1.36 -2.39
C ARG A 106 10.67 1.71 -3.84
N LYS A 107 10.52 0.71 -4.72
CA LYS A 107 10.26 0.93 -6.16
C LYS A 107 8.78 0.96 -6.52
N ALA A 108 7.86 0.92 -5.55
CA ALA A 108 6.42 1.03 -5.85
C ALA A 108 6.03 2.43 -6.35
N GLY A 109 6.77 3.46 -5.93
CA GLY A 109 6.69 4.83 -6.46
C GLY A 109 5.40 5.58 -6.09
N ASN A 110 4.55 5.00 -5.25
CA ASN A 110 3.32 5.61 -4.72
C ASN A 110 3.55 6.34 -3.38
N VAL A 111 4.41 5.81 -2.52
CA VAL A 111 4.76 6.38 -1.22
C VAL A 111 6.19 6.90 -1.28
N SER A 112 6.41 8.16 -0.85
CA SER A 112 7.75 8.73 -0.78
C SER A 112 8.53 8.13 0.39
N GLN A 113 9.86 8.18 0.31
CA GLN A 113 10.71 7.69 1.40
C GLN A 113 10.41 8.40 2.72
N GLU A 114 10.22 9.71 2.66
CA GLU A 114 9.91 10.52 3.82
C GLU A 114 8.59 10.08 4.47
N ALA A 115 7.57 9.73 3.68
CA ALA A 115 6.28 9.27 4.22
C ALA A 115 6.37 7.85 4.78
N ALA A 116 7.20 6.99 4.20
CA ALA A 116 7.47 5.66 4.72
C ALA A 116 8.24 5.72 6.05
N GLU A 117 9.24 6.59 6.16
CA GLU A 117 10.04 6.79 7.38
C GLU A 117 9.20 7.44 8.50
N ALA A 118 8.37 8.44 8.16
CA ALA A 118 7.47 9.10 9.10
C ALA A 118 6.40 8.17 9.71
N ASN A 119 6.21 6.97 9.16
CA ASN A 119 5.31 5.96 9.73
C ASN A 119 5.62 5.65 11.20
N ALA A 120 6.91 5.65 11.58
CA ALA A 120 7.36 5.41 12.94
C ALA A 120 6.77 6.38 13.97
N HIS A 121 6.45 7.63 13.56
CA HIS A 121 5.87 8.63 14.45
C HIS A 121 4.43 8.29 14.89
N TYR A 122 3.78 7.35 14.21
CA TYR A 122 2.38 6.98 14.43
C TYR A 122 2.21 5.55 14.95
N VAL A 123 3.27 5.00 15.56
CA VAL A 123 3.25 3.71 16.25
C VAL A 123 3.77 3.92 17.68
N GLU A 124 2.93 3.66 18.68
CA GLU A 124 3.22 3.78 20.12
C GLU A 124 3.46 2.40 20.76
N ALA A 125 4.15 1.52 20.03
CA ALA A 125 4.40 0.13 20.39
C ALA A 125 5.69 -0.35 19.69
N PRO A 126 6.19 -1.58 19.97
CA PRO A 126 7.33 -2.12 19.24
C PRO A 126 7.14 -2.00 17.73
N TYR A 127 8.11 -1.39 17.05
CA TYR A 127 8.02 -1.04 15.64
C TYR A 127 9.20 -1.61 14.88
N ARG A 128 8.91 -2.33 13.79
CA ARG A 128 9.89 -2.85 12.84
C ARG A 128 9.59 -2.27 11.46
N PHE A 129 10.58 -1.62 10.86
CA PHE A 129 10.49 -1.07 9.51
C PHE A 129 11.41 -1.83 8.57
N GLU A 130 10.84 -2.40 7.52
CA GLU A 130 11.55 -3.22 6.54
C GLU A 130 11.39 -2.64 5.13
N ILE A 131 12.49 -2.57 4.38
CA ILE A 131 12.50 -2.04 3.02
C ILE A 131 12.72 -3.19 2.03
N LEU A 132 11.85 -3.25 1.03
CA LEU A 132 12.03 -4.10 -0.13
C LEU A 132 12.65 -3.26 -1.24
N GLU A 133 13.94 -3.51 -1.49
CA GLU A 133 14.77 -2.72 -2.39
C GLU A 133 14.42 -2.91 -3.87
N VAL A 134 13.86 -4.07 -4.21
CA VAL A 134 13.59 -4.46 -5.60
C VAL A 134 12.09 -4.42 -5.90
N ALA A 135 11.25 -4.78 -4.93
CA ALA A 135 9.80 -4.81 -5.11
C ALA A 135 9.18 -3.44 -5.49
N ARG A 136 8.18 -3.52 -6.38
CA ARG A 136 7.28 -2.42 -6.78
C ARG A 136 5.87 -2.58 -6.15
N ASN A 137 4.82 -2.10 -6.84
CA ASN A 137 3.43 -2.00 -6.32
C ASN A 137 2.71 -3.34 -6.02
N PHE A 138 3.34 -4.49 -6.30
CA PHE A 138 2.84 -5.85 -6.06
C PHE A 138 3.89 -6.65 -5.28
N ALA A 139 4.32 -6.08 -4.16
CA ALA A 139 5.48 -6.56 -3.42
C ALA A 139 5.37 -8.02 -3.00
N LEU A 140 4.17 -8.47 -2.63
CA LEU A 140 3.87 -9.85 -2.27
C LEU A 140 4.20 -10.84 -3.39
N GLN A 141 3.93 -10.50 -4.65
CA GLN A 141 4.23 -11.37 -5.79
C GLN A 141 5.69 -11.25 -6.27
N MET A 142 6.34 -10.12 -6.01
CA MET A 142 7.73 -9.90 -6.43
C MET A 142 8.78 -10.46 -5.47
N GLU A 143 8.54 -10.37 -4.16
CA GLU A 143 9.45 -10.89 -3.13
C GLU A 143 8.68 -11.78 -2.12
N PRO A 144 7.97 -12.84 -2.58
CA PRO A 144 7.09 -13.64 -1.73
C PRO A 144 7.82 -14.32 -0.58
N GLU A 145 9.00 -14.89 -0.82
CA GLU A 145 9.78 -15.57 0.22
C GLU A 145 10.23 -14.60 1.31
N LYS A 146 10.71 -13.41 0.90
CA LYS A 146 11.19 -12.40 1.85
C LYS A 146 10.05 -11.86 2.70
N ILE A 147 8.92 -11.49 2.09
CA ILE A 147 7.76 -11.01 2.85
C ILE A 147 7.23 -12.10 3.77
N THR A 148 7.16 -13.35 3.29
CA THR A 148 6.69 -14.46 4.12
C THR A 148 7.60 -14.67 5.33
N SER A 149 8.93 -14.61 5.18
CA SER A 149 9.86 -14.69 6.31
C SER A 149 9.61 -13.57 7.33
N LEU A 150 9.50 -12.32 6.86
CA LEU A 150 9.27 -11.17 7.73
C LEU A 150 7.94 -11.29 8.51
N LEU A 151 6.89 -11.77 7.84
CA LEU A 151 5.59 -12.00 8.47
C LEU A 151 5.65 -13.11 9.51
N LEU A 152 6.30 -14.24 9.19
CA LEU A 152 6.44 -15.37 10.12
C LEU A 152 7.26 -14.99 11.35
N GLU A 153 8.38 -14.27 11.17
CA GLU A 153 9.20 -13.74 12.27
C GLU A 153 8.37 -12.84 13.20
N HIS A 154 7.66 -11.88 12.62
CA HIS A 154 6.85 -10.93 13.38
C HIS A 154 5.69 -11.60 14.14
N LEU A 155 5.02 -12.58 13.51
CA LEU A 155 3.97 -13.35 14.17
C LEU A 155 4.53 -14.22 15.29
N ALA A 156 5.68 -14.87 15.09
CA ALA A 156 6.32 -15.68 16.13
C ALA A 156 6.71 -14.84 17.37
N GLU A 157 7.08 -13.58 17.16
CA GLU A 157 7.51 -12.66 18.23
C GLU A 157 6.34 -12.05 19.01
N HIS A 158 5.20 -11.77 18.36
CA HIS A 158 4.14 -10.94 18.96
C HIS A 158 2.72 -11.52 18.95
N ALA A 159 2.47 -12.63 18.25
CA ALA A 159 1.13 -13.21 18.11
C ALA A 159 0.89 -14.46 18.98
N GLN A 160 1.78 -14.74 19.95
CA GLN A 160 1.61 -15.82 20.93
C GLN A 160 0.89 -15.37 22.20
#